data_AF-A0A0E0EEE8-F1
#
_entry.id   AF-A0A0E0EEE8-F1
#
_cell.length_a   1.000
_cell.length_b   1.000
_cell.length_c   1.000
_cell.angle_alpha   90.00
_cell.angle_beta   90.00
_cell.angle_gamma   90.00
#
_symmetry.space_group_name_H-M   'P 1'
#
loop_
_entity.id
_entity.type
_entity.pdbx_description
1 polymer ?
#
loop_
_entity_poly.entity_id
_entity_poly.type
_entity_poly.pdbx_seq_one_letter_code
_entity_poly.pdbx_strand_id
1 'polypeptide(L)'
;MRPQLRLRGLAIPIFPVPSASTPREFFRRPPPPPAPSPIHPASARRAGAAHRNSPLHICLTMLRAKETVRKMYSVAKNYCGGGLAASDALSAVSDLGRSLKPSRKASRHVVPCRARSFMQCSLGGGSADQEIVIALGSNVGDRISTFDRALRMMKNSGVNITRHACLYETSPAYVTDQPRFLNSAVRGTTKLGPHELLKKLKEIEKDIGRTDGIRYGPRPIDLDILLYGKSHISTENLTVPHERIHERPFVLAPLVDLLGSSTDDNVEKSWHSLAKCTGGFFESWDKLGGESIIGTEGIKRVLPVGNRLLDWSERTLVMGVLNLTPDSFSDGGKFQEVEAAIAQTKLLISEGADIIDIGAQSTRPFARRLSADEELERLVPVLDAITGIPEMEGKLLSVDTFYAEVAAEAVKRGVHIVNDVSGGQIDPRILEVVAELGVPYVTMHMRGDPSTMQSEQNLLYGDVCKEVASELYKRVRQAELSGIPLWRIVLDPGIGFSKNSKHNLEVIMGLESIRTEIGKMSLGASHVPILLGPSRKRFLGEICNRVNPTERDAATMVVATAGILNGANIVRVHNVKYGVDTAKVSDALSKGRR
;
A
#
# COMPACT_ATOMS: atom_id res chain seq x y z
N MET A 1 60.59 -31.77 -5.01
CA MET A 1 60.31 -33.18 -5.37
C MET A 1 58.80 -33.39 -5.37
N ARG A 2 58.25 -33.86 -6.50
CA ARG A 2 56.85 -34.28 -6.69
C ARG A 2 56.62 -35.65 -6.03
N PRO A 3 55.35 -36.05 -5.85
CA PRO A 3 54.91 -37.18 -6.66
C PRO A 3 53.58 -36.93 -7.38
N GLN A 4 53.54 -37.40 -8.62
CA GLN A 4 52.40 -37.38 -9.54
C GLN A 4 51.35 -38.41 -9.11
N LEU A 5 50.09 -38.00 -9.01
CA LEU A 5 48.95 -38.91 -9.04
C LEU A 5 48.36 -38.98 -10.46
N ARG A 6 48.12 -40.21 -10.90
CA ARG A 6 47.59 -40.62 -12.20
C ARG A 6 46.11 -40.25 -12.33
N LEU A 7 45.76 -39.56 -13.42
CA LEU A 7 44.40 -39.42 -13.92
C LEU A 7 44.03 -40.68 -14.73
N ARG A 8 42.96 -41.36 -14.31
CA ARG A 8 42.23 -42.36 -15.11
C ARG A 8 41.02 -41.67 -15.74
N GLY A 9 40.88 -41.79 -17.06
CA GLY A 9 39.78 -41.23 -17.82
C GLY A 9 38.56 -42.15 -17.88
N LEU A 10 37.41 -41.54 -18.18
CA LEU A 10 36.21 -42.07 -18.82
C LEU A 10 35.31 -40.84 -19.07
N ALA A 11 35.25 -40.33 -20.29
CA ALA A 11 34.30 -40.69 -21.36
C ALA A 11 33.11 -39.72 -21.37
N ILE A 12 33.21 -38.71 -22.25
CA ILE A 12 32.16 -37.76 -22.64
C ILE A 12 31.43 -38.39 -23.83
N PRO A 13 30.09 -38.51 -23.82
CA PRO A 13 29.36 -38.96 -25.00
C PRO A 13 29.25 -37.82 -26.03
N ILE A 14 29.88 -38.05 -27.17
CA ILE A 14 29.74 -37.29 -28.42
C ILE A 14 28.45 -37.78 -29.10
N PHE A 15 27.48 -36.88 -29.34
CA PHE A 15 26.35 -37.13 -30.24
C PHE A 15 26.58 -36.41 -31.59
N PRO A 16 26.12 -37.01 -32.71
CA PRO A 16 26.58 -36.66 -34.05
C PRO A 16 25.85 -35.44 -34.64
N VAL A 17 26.60 -34.68 -35.43
CA VAL A 17 26.12 -33.64 -36.35
C VAL A 17 25.49 -34.28 -37.60
N PRO A 18 24.28 -33.89 -38.03
CA PRO A 18 23.83 -34.11 -39.40
C PRO A 18 24.02 -32.85 -40.24
N SER A 19 24.68 -33.03 -41.38
CA SER A 19 24.93 -32.05 -42.43
C SER A 19 23.68 -31.70 -43.24
N ALA A 20 23.73 -30.48 -43.79
CA ALA A 20 22.74 -29.79 -44.61
C ALA A 20 22.15 -30.56 -45.80
N SER A 21 20.85 -30.35 -46.03
CA SER A 21 20.24 -30.30 -47.36
C SER A 21 18.95 -29.46 -47.31
N THR A 22 19.00 -28.26 -47.91
CA THR A 22 17.89 -27.33 -48.09
C THR A 22 17.13 -27.62 -49.38
N PRO A 23 15.78 -27.64 -49.36
CA PRO A 23 14.97 -27.32 -50.52
C PRO A 23 14.37 -25.92 -50.41
N ARG A 24 14.48 -25.14 -51.48
CA ARG A 24 13.84 -23.83 -51.66
C ARG A 24 12.32 -24.00 -51.79
N GLU A 25 11.54 -23.50 -50.84
CA GLU A 25 10.11 -23.27 -51.03
C GLU A 25 9.81 -21.78 -51.28
N PHE A 26 9.09 -21.54 -52.37
CA PHE A 26 8.63 -20.25 -52.83
C PHE A 26 7.48 -19.74 -51.95
N PHE A 27 7.73 -18.68 -51.15
CA PHE A 27 6.65 -17.91 -50.55
C PHE A 27 5.97 -17.04 -51.62
N ARG A 28 4.80 -17.49 -52.12
CA ARG A 28 3.85 -16.63 -52.82
C ARG A 28 3.08 -15.80 -51.79
N ARG A 29 3.12 -14.46 -51.92
CA ARG A 29 2.29 -13.53 -51.14
C ARG A 29 0.80 -13.78 -51.45
N PRO A 30 -0.11 -13.70 -50.46
CA PRO A 30 -1.55 -13.70 -50.73
C PRO A 30 -1.95 -12.38 -51.43
N PRO A 31 -2.94 -12.41 -52.36
CA PRO A 31 -3.40 -11.20 -53.03
C PRO A 31 -4.21 -10.30 -52.09
N PRO A 32 -4.19 -8.96 -52.29
CA PRO A 32 -5.02 -8.04 -51.53
C PRO A 32 -6.52 -8.21 -51.84
N PRO A 33 -7.41 -7.87 -50.89
CA PRO A 33 -8.85 -7.95 -51.11
C PRO A 33 -9.32 -6.98 -52.21
N PRO A 34 -10.39 -7.31 -52.96
CA PRO A 34 -10.84 -6.50 -54.08
C PRO A 34 -11.44 -5.17 -53.61
N ALA A 35 -11.09 -4.09 -54.32
CA ALA A 35 -11.69 -2.78 -54.16
C ALA A 35 -13.18 -2.79 -54.57
N PRO A 36 -14.07 -2.10 -53.85
CA PRO A 36 -15.46 -1.97 -54.28
C PRO A 36 -15.55 -1.12 -55.56
N SER A 37 -16.19 -1.69 -56.58
CA SER A 37 -16.49 -1.00 -57.84
C SER A 37 -17.78 -0.15 -57.73
N PRO A 38 -17.92 0.93 -58.51
CA PRO A 38 -18.87 2.01 -58.25
C PRO A 38 -20.27 1.68 -58.76
N ILE A 39 -21.29 1.97 -57.96
CA ILE A 39 -22.69 1.94 -58.41
C ILE A 39 -23.11 3.37 -58.77
N HIS A 40 -23.51 3.55 -60.03
CA HIS A 40 -24.09 4.78 -60.57
C HIS A 40 -25.50 5.06 -60.00
N PRO A 41 -25.93 6.33 -59.97
CA PRO A 41 -27.13 6.77 -59.26
C PRO A 41 -28.36 6.79 -60.18
N ALA A 42 -29.53 6.50 -59.62
CA ALA A 42 -30.82 6.84 -60.22
C ALA A 42 -31.72 7.56 -59.18
N SER A 43 -31.92 8.86 -59.45
CA SER A 43 -33.13 9.69 -59.29
C SER A 43 -34.16 9.39 -58.18
N ALA A 44 -34.82 10.35 -57.53
CA ALA A 44 -34.77 11.80 -57.44
C ALA A 44 -35.95 12.19 -56.52
N ARG A 45 -35.78 13.15 -55.61
CA ARG A 45 -36.57 14.41 -55.54
C ARG A 45 -36.27 15.20 -54.26
N ARG A 46 -35.68 16.38 -54.51
CA ARG A 46 -35.94 17.74 -53.97
C ARG A 46 -36.05 17.89 -52.44
N ALA A 47 -35.38 18.82 -51.76
CA ALA A 47 -35.05 20.20 -52.13
C ALA A 47 -33.96 20.77 -51.21
N GLY A 48 -33.25 21.82 -51.66
CA GLY A 48 -32.66 22.82 -50.75
C GLY A 48 -31.19 23.16 -50.93
N ALA A 49 -30.91 24.03 -51.91
CA ALA A 49 -29.92 25.11 -51.93
C ALA A 49 -28.45 24.90 -51.50
N ALA A 50 -27.56 25.27 -52.44
CA ALA A 50 -26.12 25.43 -52.30
C ALA A 50 -25.72 26.69 -51.50
N HIS A 51 -24.63 26.63 -50.71
CA HIS A 51 -23.37 27.34 -51.00
C HIS A 51 -22.31 27.22 -49.88
N ARG A 52 -21.11 26.79 -50.31
CA ARG A 52 -19.74 27.29 -49.99
C ARG A 52 -19.28 27.41 -48.53
N ASN A 53 -18.23 26.63 -48.25
CA ASN A 53 -17.23 26.80 -47.19
C ASN A 53 -16.74 28.25 -47.06
N SER A 54 -16.75 28.80 -45.83
CA SER A 54 -15.89 29.91 -45.43
C SER A 54 -15.40 29.73 -43.97
N PRO A 55 -14.16 30.15 -43.63
CA PRO A 55 -13.53 29.92 -42.34
C PRO A 55 -13.95 30.96 -41.28
N LEU A 56 -15.25 31.24 -41.18
CA LEU A 56 -15.83 32.17 -40.21
C LEU A 56 -16.79 31.49 -39.22
N HIS A 57 -17.25 30.26 -39.51
CA HIS A 57 -18.17 29.53 -38.64
C HIS A 57 -17.49 28.75 -37.50
N ILE A 58 -16.17 28.57 -37.55
CA ILE A 58 -15.35 27.96 -36.48
C ILE A 58 -14.97 28.99 -35.41
N CYS A 59 -14.97 30.29 -35.75
CA CYS A 59 -14.56 31.35 -34.83
C CYS A 59 -15.67 31.71 -33.82
N LEU A 60 -16.95 31.61 -34.21
CA LEU A 60 -18.08 31.95 -33.33
C LEU A 60 -18.36 30.90 -32.24
N THR A 61 -18.05 29.62 -32.51
CA THR A 61 -18.22 28.52 -31.54
C THR A 61 -17.13 28.53 -30.47
N MET A 62 -15.91 28.97 -30.82
CA MET A 62 -14.80 29.14 -29.85
C MET A 62 -14.97 30.39 -28.96
N LEU A 63 -15.63 31.44 -29.43
CA LEU A 63 -15.89 32.64 -28.63
C LEU A 63 -16.93 32.40 -27.54
N ARG A 64 -17.99 31.61 -27.81
CA ARG A 64 -18.99 31.23 -26.79
C ARG A 64 -18.42 30.27 -25.74
N ALA A 65 -17.52 29.36 -26.10
CA ALA A 65 -16.83 28.48 -25.14
C ALA A 65 -15.88 29.25 -24.21
N LYS A 66 -15.19 30.30 -24.71
CA LYS A 66 -14.31 31.15 -23.88
C LYS A 66 -15.07 32.01 -22.87
N GLU A 67 -16.29 32.47 -23.19
CA GLU A 67 -17.13 33.21 -22.24
C GLU A 67 -17.70 32.31 -21.12
N THR A 68 -18.04 31.06 -21.42
CA THR A 68 -18.49 30.10 -20.41
C THR A 68 -17.37 29.71 -19.44
N VAL A 69 -16.14 29.53 -19.94
CA VAL A 69 -14.96 29.25 -19.10
C VAL A 69 -14.56 30.47 -18.26
N ARG A 70 -14.68 31.70 -18.77
CA ARG A 70 -14.45 32.92 -17.96
C ARG A 70 -15.50 33.11 -16.86
N LYS A 71 -16.77 32.78 -17.10
CA LYS A 71 -17.82 32.81 -16.05
C LYS A 71 -17.61 31.72 -15.00
N MET A 72 -17.10 30.54 -15.36
CA MET A 72 -16.72 29.52 -14.37
C MET A 72 -15.49 29.95 -13.54
N TYR A 73 -14.53 30.65 -14.14
CA TYR A 73 -13.35 31.15 -13.44
C TYR A 73 -13.65 32.33 -12.49
N SER A 74 -14.64 33.18 -12.80
CA SER A 74 -15.05 34.26 -11.88
C SER A 74 -15.86 33.76 -10.67
N VAL A 75 -16.55 32.62 -10.80
CA VAL A 75 -17.24 31.96 -9.67
C VAL A 75 -16.23 31.22 -8.77
N ALA A 76 -15.19 30.61 -9.34
CA ALA A 76 -14.12 29.97 -8.58
C ALA A 76 -13.22 30.97 -7.82
N LYS A 77 -13.04 32.20 -8.35
CA LYS A 77 -12.26 33.25 -7.69
C LYS A 77 -12.97 33.91 -6.50
N ASN A 78 -14.30 33.77 -6.39
CA ASN A 78 -15.07 34.22 -5.23
C ASN A 78 -15.17 33.16 -4.11
N TYR A 79 -14.76 31.91 -4.38
CA TYR A 79 -14.62 30.85 -3.37
C TYR A 79 -13.17 30.62 -2.91
N CYS A 80 -12.20 31.28 -3.55
CA CYS A 80 -10.78 31.24 -3.18
C CYS A 80 -10.12 32.61 -3.46
N GLY A 81 -10.13 33.50 -2.48
CA GLY A 81 -9.16 34.60 -2.35
C GLY A 81 -8.69 34.57 -0.89
N GLY A 82 -7.41 34.56 -0.52
CA GLY A 82 -6.22 35.16 -1.11
C GLY A 82 -5.56 35.93 0.04
N GLY A 83 -4.35 35.53 0.46
CA GLY A 83 -3.77 35.90 1.76
C GLY A 83 -3.06 37.25 1.87
N LEU A 84 -2.80 37.64 3.13
CA LEU A 84 -1.67 38.41 3.75
C LEU A 84 -1.28 39.78 3.13
N ALA A 85 -1.03 40.88 3.84
CA ALA A 85 -0.77 41.18 5.26
C ALA A 85 -0.88 42.70 5.56
N ALA A 86 -0.86 43.04 6.86
CA ALA A 86 -0.27 44.22 7.52
C ALA A 86 -1.19 45.21 8.27
N SER A 87 -0.94 45.25 9.58
CA SER A 87 -0.93 46.36 10.56
C SER A 87 -2.20 47.10 10.99
N ASP A 88 -2.40 47.03 12.32
CA ASP A 88 -2.81 48.08 13.26
C ASP A 88 -4.29 48.50 13.45
N ALA A 89 -4.58 48.71 14.75
CA ALA A 89 -5.65 49.50 15.39
C ALA A 89 -7.07 48.88 15.44
N LEU A 90 -7.53 48.42 16.60
CA LEU A 90 -8.18 49.16 17.72
C LEU A 90 -9.69 49.43 17.54
N SER A 91 -10.44 48.92 18.53
CA SER A 91 -11.68 49.46 19.13
C SER A 91 -12.95 49.67 18.30
N ALA A 92 -14.04 48.99 18.69
CA ALA A 92 -15.35 49.55 19.08
C ALA A 92 -16.37 48.39 19.22
N VAL A 93 -16.83 48.00 20.42
CA VAL A 93 -17.94 48.63 21.18
C VAL A 93 -19.25 48.46 20.37
N SER A 94 -19.95 47.34 20.51
CA SER A 94 -21.01 47.03 21.51
C SER A 94 -22.43 47.30 20.99
N ASP A 95 -23.38 46.58 21.60
CA ASP A 95 -24.84 46.74 21.54
C ASP A 95 -25.58 46.26 20.29
N LEU A 96 -26.28 45.12 20.40
CA LEU A 96 -27.64 45.10 20.95
C LEU A 96 -27.98 43.69 21.46
N GLY A 97 -28.66 43.64 22.59
CA GLY A 97 -28.81 42.44 23.41
C GLY A 97 -30.19 41.77 23.36
N ARG A 98 -30.23 40.67 24.14
CA ARG A 98 -31.39 40.00 24.77
C ARG A 98 -32.36 39.32 23.78
N SER A 99 -32.90 38.14 24.02
CA SER A 99 -33.19 37.38 25.24
C SER A 99 -33.54 35.94 24.82
N LEU A 100 -33.22 34.93 25.64
CA LEU A 100 -34.16 33.93 26.19
C LEU A 100 -33.40 32.77 26.86
N LYS A 101 -33.80 32.47 28.11
CA LYS A 101 -33.24 31.45 29.01
C LYS A 101 -33.72 30.03 28.64
N PRO A 102 -32.99 28.95 28.98
CA PRO A 102 -33.44 27.57 28.80
C PRO A 102 -34.19 27.03 30.04
N SER A 103 -35.17 26.16 29.80
CA SER A 103 -35.86 25.36 30.82
C SER A 103 -35.45 23.88 30.76
N ARG A 104 -35.53 23.21 31.90
CA ARG A 104 -34.98 21.87 32.22
C ARG A 104 -36.00 20.73 32.02
N LYS A 105 -35.44 19.50 31.98
CA LYS A 105 -35.99 18.13 32.26
C LYS A 105 -36.44 17.37 30.99
N ALA A 106 -36.15 16.07 30.75
CA ALA A 106 -35.63 14.98 31.58
C ALA A 106 -35.16 13.76 30.70
N SER A 107 -34.13 13.04 31.20
CA SER A 107 -34.03 11.55 31.36
C SER A 107 -34.17 10.61 30.14
N ARG A 108 -33.46 9.49 29.93
CA ARG A 108 -32.40 8.72 30.61
C ARG A 108 -31.94 7.59 29.65
N HIS A 109 -30.77 7.00 29.94
CA HIS A 109 -30.19 5.72 29.46
C HIS A 109 -29.01 5.84 28.48
N VAL A 110 -27.83 6.10 29.05
CA VAL A 110 -26.53 5.74 28.45
C VAL A 110 -25.87 4.75 29.40
N VAL A 111 -25.55 3.56 28.89
CA VAL A 111 -24.72 2.54 29.55
C VAL A 111 -23.26 3.00 29.42
N PRO A 112 -22.51 3.26 30.51
CA PRO A 112 -21.11 3.61 30.38
C PRO A 112 -20.26 2.34 30.33
N CYS A 113 -19.68 2.07 29.16
CA CYS A 113 -18.55 1.15 29.03
C CYS A 113 -17.34 1.79 29.73
N ARG A 114 -16.92 1.22 30.87
CA ARG A 114 -15.76 1.71 31.62
C ARG A 114 -14.48 1.49 30.80
N ALA A 115 -13.91 2.58 30.29
CA ALA A 115 -12.49 2.63 29.97
C ALA A 115 -11.68 2.31 31.24
N ARG A 116 -10.79 1.31 31.17
CA ARG A 116 -9.87 1.01 32.26
C ARG A 116 -8.91 2.19 32.42
N SER A 117 -9.15 2.98 33.47
CA SER A 117 -8.22 3.95 34.02
C SER A 117 -6.93 3.23 34.43
N PHE A 118 -5.78 3.74 34.01
CA PHE A 118 -4.48 3.35 34.51
C PHE A 118 -4.46 3.49 36.03
N MET A 119 -4.26 2.38 36.76
CA MET A 119 -4.02 2.41 38.19
C MET A 119 -2.65 3.06 38.44
N GLN A 120 -2.68 4.22 39.10
CA GLN A 120 -1.52 4.86 39.67
C GLN A 120 -1.24 4.18 41.01
N CYS A 121 -0.25 3.29 41.05
CA CYS A 121 0.29 2.76 42.30
C CYS A 121 1.64 3.44 42.55
N SER A 122 1.71 4.16 43.66
CA SER A 122 2.88 4.91 44.10
C SER A 122 3.95 4.01 44.72
N LEU A 123 5.21 4.41 44.50
CA LEU A 123 6.43 4.12 45.27
C LEU A 123 7.12 2.76 45.06
N GLY A 124 7.96 2.74 44.03
CA GLY A 124 9.20 1.95 43.92
C GLY A 124 10.08 2.59 42.85
N GLY A 125 11.31 2.97 43.18
CA GLY A 125 12.24 3.70 42.30
C GLY A 125 12.75 2.87 41.12
N GLY A 126 11.88 2.60 40.15
CA GLY A 126 12.26 2.09 38.83
C GLY A 126 12.45 3.24 37.84
N SER A 127 13.55 3.20 37.07
CA SER A 127 13.78 4.11 35.94
C SER A 127 12.56 4.07 35.00
N ALA A 128 12.00 5.24 34.67
CA ALA A 128 10.89 5.35 33.74
C ALA A 128 11.35 4.95 32.32
N ASP A 129 10.52 4.18 31.62
CA ASP A 129 10.72 3.80 30.22
C ASP A 129 11.09 5.04 29.37
N GLN A 130 12.20 4.95 28.63
CA GLN A 130 12.66 5.99 27.72
C GLN A 130 12.24 5.65 26.29
N GLU A 131 11.68 6.61 25.59
CA GLU A 131 11.41 6.53 24.16
C GLU A 131 12.72 6.54 23.37
N ILE A 132 12.84 5.67 22.38
CA ILE A 132 14.03 5.54 21.55
C ILE A 132 13.67 5.44 20.08
N VAL A 133 14.62 5.84 19.23
CA VAL A 133 14.59 5.54 17.79
C VAL A 133 15.88 4.83 17.40
N ILE A 134 15.75 3.68 16.76
CA ILE A 134 16.87 2.85 16.28
C ILE A 134 16.77 2.72 14.77
N ALA A 135 17.84 3.03 14.05
CA ALA A 135 17.98 2.74 12.62
C ALA A 135 18.43 1.29 12.41
N LEU A 136 17.95 0.68 11.32
CA LEU A 136 18.37 -0.65 10.86
C LEU A 136 18.95 -0.52 9.45
N GLY A 137 20.11 -1.16 9.21
CA GLY A 137 20.74 -1.20 7.89
C GLY A 137 21.33 -2.58 7.57
N SER A 138 21.11 -3.11 6.37
CA SER A 138 21.67 -4.41 5.93
C SER A 138 21.92 -4.45 4.43
N ASN A 139 23.06 -4.99 3.98
CA ASN A 139 23.33 -5.19 2.55
C ASN A 139 23.93 -6.56 2.19
N VAL A 140 23.96 -7.51 3.13
CA VAL A 140 24.53 -8.85 2.93
C VAL A 140 23.51 -9.92 3.30
N GLY A 141 23.44 -11.00 2.49
CA GLY A 141 22.59 -12.15 2.77
C GLY A 141 21.09 -11.87 2.61
N ASP A 142 20.27 -12.62 3.35
CA ASP A 142 18.84 -12.35 3.46
C ASP A 142 18.60 -11.16 4.39
N ARG A 143 18.54 -9.98 3.78
CA ARG A 143 18.42 -8.68 4.47
C ARG A 143 17.11 -8.58 5.27
N ILE A 144 16.01 -9.16 4.79
CA ILE A 144 14.70 -9.11 5.47
C ILE A 144 14.67 -10.04 6.67
N SER A 145 15.11 -11.30 6.49
CA SER A 145 15.20 -12.25 7.60
C SER A 145 16.14 -11.73 8.70
N THR A 146 17.20 -11.02 8.30
CA THR A 146 18.11 -10.36 9.24
C THR A 146 17.43 -9.27 10.05
N PHE A 147 16.58 -8.43 9.44
CA PHE A 147 15.75 -7.46 10.16
C PHE A 147 14.80 -8.16 11.14
N ASP A 148 14.08 -9.20 10.70
CA ASP A 148 13.15 -9.95 11.55
C ASP A 148 13.85 -10.60 12.76
N ARG A 149 15.09 -11.09 12.57
CA ARG A 149 15.91 -11.61 13.67
C ARG A 149 16.36 -10.50 14.63
N ALA A 150 16.83 -9.36 14.10
CA ALA A 150 17.26 -8.22 14.91
C ALA A 150 16.10 -7.67 15.77
N LEU A 151 14.91 -7.51 15.19
CA LEU A 151 13.71 -7.05 15.90
C LEU A 151 13.34 -7.99 17.06
N ARG A 152 13.37 -9.32 16.84
CA ARG A 152 13.12 -10.31 17.90
C ARG A 152 14.18 -10.25 19.01
N MET A 153 15.46 -10.12 18.65
CA MET A 153 16.54 -10.04 19.64
C MET A 153 16.50 -8.74 20.45
N MET A 154 16.12 -7.61 19.82
CA MET A 154 15.87 -6.35 20.53
C MET A 154 14.73 -6.49 21.54
N LYS A 155 13.61 -7.12 21.14
CA LYS A 155 12.49 -7.42 22.05
C LYS A 155 12.94 -8.25 23.26
N ASN A 156 13.69 -9.33 23.01
CA ASN A 156 14.22 -10.19 24.08
C ASN A 156 15.24 -9.48 24.98
N SER A 157 15.86 -8.40 24.48
CA SER A 157 16.81 -7.58 25.23
C SER A 157 16.17 -6.44 26.01
N GLY A 158 14.83 -6.35 26.05
CA GLY A 158 14.11 -5.31 26.81
C GLY A 158 13.76 -4.05 26.02
N VAL A 159 13.79 -4.11 24.67
CA VAL A 159 13.29 -3.04 23.81
C VAL A 159 11.85 -3.35 23.36
N ASN A 160 10.90 -2.52 23.77
CA ASN A 160 9.50 -2.64 23.34
C ASN A 160 9.25 -1.78 22.10
N ILE A 161 9.23 -2.40 20.92
CA ILE A 161 9.01 -1.69 19.66
C ILE A 161 7.53 -1.33 19.52
N THR A 162 7.25 -0.07 19.21
CA THR A 162 5.88 0.46 19.12
C THR A 162 5.54 0.99 17.74
N ARG A 163 6.52 1.38 16.91
CA ARG A 163 6.29 1.81 15.52
C ARG A 163 7.43 1.38 14.60
N HIS A 164 7.10 1.19 13.33
CA HIS A 164 8.02 0.87 12.26
C HIS A 164 7.93 1.93 11.15
N ALA A 165 9.08 2.29 10.57
CA ALA A 165 9.12 3.12 9.37
C ALA A 165 8.78 2.30 8.12
N CYS A 166 8.74 2.94 6.94
CA CYS A 166 8.78 2.18 5.69
C CYS A 166 10.15 1.50 5.50
N LEU A 167 10.23 0.59 4.54
CA LEU A 167 11.47 -0.05 4.13
C LEU A 167 11.99 0.63 2.87
N TYR A 168 13.29 0.93 2.87
CA TYR A 168 13.95 1.63 1.78
C TYR A 168 15.10 0.80 1.22
N GLU A 169 15.15 0.62 -0.10
CA GLU A 169 16.32 0.08 -0.79
C GLU A 169 17.15 1.21 -1.42
N THR A 170 18.42 1.32 -1.03
CA THR A 170 19.27 2.46 -1.37
C THR A 170 20.58 2.03 -2.01
N SER A 171 21.11 2.87 -2.89
CA SER A 171 22.49 2.75 -3.35
C SER A 171 23.46 2.92 -2.17
N PRO A 172 24.63 2.28 -2.19
CA PRO A 172 25.65 2.50 -1.18
C PRO A 172 26.15 3.95 -1.17
N ALA A 173 26.28 4.55 0.02
CA ALA A 173 26.59 5.98 0.14
C ALA A 173 28.08 6.35 0.13
N TYR A 174 28.98 5.41 0.45
CA TYR A 174 30.42 5.70 0.63
C TYR A 174 31.29 4.75 -0.20
N VAL A 175 31.26 3.45 0.10
CA VAL A 175 31.86 2.42 -0.74
C VAL A 175 30.81 2.02 -1.77
N THR A 176 30.99 2.36 -3.04
CA THR A 176 29.94 2.20 -4.07
C THR A 176 29.95 0.82 -4.72
N ASP A 177 31.08 0.12 -4.70
CA ASP A 177 31.22 -1.26 -5.19
C ASP A 177 30.77 -2.27 -4.12
N GLN A 178 29.47 -2.26 -3.82
CA GLN A 178 28.84 -3.22 -2.91
C GLN A 178 27.34 -3.35 -3.19
N PRO A 179 26.67 -4.41 -2.68
CA PRO A 179 25.23 -4.56 -2.84
C PRO A 179 24.45 -3.39 -2.21
N ARG A 180 23.25 -3.15 -2.74
CA ARG A 180 22.29 -2.15 -2.22
C ARG A 180 21.90 -2.45 -0.77
N PHE A 181 21.71 -1.40 0.01
CA PHE A 181 21.26 -1.51 1.40
C PHE A 181 19.74 -1.56 1.47
N LEU A 182 19.22 -2.37 2.38
CA LEU A 182 17.93 -2.13 3.01
C LEU A 182 18.13 -1.26 4.25
N ASN A 183 17.32 -0.23 4.38
CA ASN A 183 17.31 0.68 5.53
C ASN A 183 15.88 0.87 6.04
N SER A 184 15.75 0.96 7.36
CA SER A 184 14.52 1.37 8.03
C SER A 184 14.84 1.94 9.42
N ALA A 185 13.81 2.28 10.19
CA ALA A 185 13.93 2.68 11.58
C ALA A 185 12.73 2.16 12.39
N VAL A 186 12.93 2.00 13.69
CA VAL A 186 11.88 1.66 14.65
C VAL A 186 11.85 2.64 15.79
N ARG A 187 10.65 2.95 16.27
CA ARG A 187 10.40 3.67 17.51
C ARG A 187 9.94 2.67 18.58
N GLY A 188 10.39 2.86 19.80
CA GLY A 188 10.00 1.99 20.92
C GLY A 188 10.34 2.60 22.27
N THR A 189 10.17 1.79 23.31
CA THR A 189 10.58 2.14 24.68
C THR A 189 11.58 1.15 25.25
N THR A 190 12.41 1.59 26.20
CA THR A 190 13.32 0.72 26.94
C THR A 190 13.57 1.23 28.35
N LYS A 191 13.91 0.32 29.27
CA LYS A 191 14.39 0.64 30.63
C LYS A 191 15.91 0.67 30.74
N LEU A 192 16.62 0.15 29.73
CA LEU A 192 18.08 0.11 29.69
C LEU A 192 18.63 1.52 29.60
N GLY A 193 19.76 1.80 30.26
CA GLY A 193 20.47 3.06 30.05
C GLY A 193 21.02 3.19 28.61
N PRO A 194 21.35 4.40 28.12
CA PRO A 194 21.77 4.60 26.73
C PRO A 194 23.02 3.80 26.34
N HIS A 195 24.02 3.72 27.23
CA HIS A 195 25.22 2.89 27.01
C HIS A 195 24.94 1.38 27.11
N GLU A 196 24.00 0.98 27.95
CA GLU A 196 23.58 -0.42 28.07
C GLU A 196 22.80 -0.86 26.82
N LEU A 197 21.91 -0.02 26.32
CA LEU A 197 21.23 -0.21 25.05
C LEU A 197 22.25 -0.34 23.92
N LEU A 198 23.22 0.58 23.82
CA LEU A 198 24.28 0.50 22.80
C LEU A 198 25.03 -0.84 22.88
N LYS A 199 25.42 -1.26 24.09
CA LYS A 199 26.09 -2.55 24.31
C LYS A 199 25.23 -3.72 23.81
N LYS A 200 23.93 -3.73 24.14
CA LYS A 200 22.99 -4.75 23.68
C LYS A 200 22.84 -4.78 22.16
N LEU A 201 22.75 -3.62 21.51
CA LEU A 201 22.68 -3.56 20.05
C LEU A 201 23.97 -4.10 19.40
N LYS A 202 25.15 -3.83 19.97
CA LYS A 202 26.42 -4.40 19.49
C LYS A 202 26.53 -5.91 19.71
N GLU A 203 25.99 -6.43 20.83
CA GLU A 203 25.86 -7.88 21.04
C GLU A 203 24.98 -8.51 19.96
N ILE A 204 23.82 -7.92 19.66
CA ILE A 204 22.92 -8.37 18.59
C ILE A 204 23.60 -8.35 17.22
N GLU A 205 24.30 -7.26 16.89
CA GLU A 205 25.06 -7.16 15.64
C GLU A 205 26.06 -8.31 15.49
N LYS A 206 26.84 -8.57 16.55
CA LYS A 206 27.86 -9.63 16.59
C LYS A 206 27.23 -11.02 16.44
N ASP A 207 26.17 -11.30 17.18
CA ASP A 207 25.44 -12.58 17.16
C ASP A 207 24.79 -12.84 15.80
N ILE A 208 24.38 -11.78 15.08
CA ILE A 208 23.86 -11.88 13.73
C ILE A 208 24.96 -12.20 12.69
N GLY A 209 26.23 -11.99 13.05
CA GLY A 209 27.39 -12.29 12.22
C GLY A 209 28.18 -11.07 11.78
N ARG A 210 27.99 -9.90 12.40
CA ARG A 210 28.88 -8.75 12.16
C ARG A 210 30.26 -9.04 12.74
N THR A 211 31.27 -9.02 11.88
CA THR A 211 32.69 -9.10 12.26
C THR A 211 33.37 -7.75 12.10
N ASP A 212 34.55 -7.59 12.69
CA ASP A 212 35.41 -6.44 12.41
C ASP A 212 35.74 -6.44 10.91
N GLY A 213 35.41 -5.33 10.23
CA GLY A 213 35.52 -5.19 8.79
C GLY A 213 35.86 -3.76 8.40
N ILE A 214 35.95 -3.51 7.10
CA ILE A 214 36.27 -2.17 6.57
C ILE A 214 35.17 -1.18 6.99
N ARG A 215 35.57 -0.01 7.49
CA ARG A 215 34.63 1.07 7.81
C ARG A 215 33.79 1.41 6.58
N TYR A 216 32.46 1.39 6.72
CA TYR A 216 31.47 1.57 5.64
C TYR A 216 31.34 0.42 4.63
N GLY A 217 31.97 -0.73 4.90
CA GLY A 217 31.86 -1.92 4.08
C GLY A 217 30.53 -2.69 4.25
N PRO A 218 30.39 -3.79 3.50
CA PRO A 218 29.23 -4.67 3.57
C PRO A 218 29.07 -5.27 4.96
N ARG A 219 27.83 -5.35 5.44
CA ARG A 219 27.53 -5.91 6.76
C ARG A 219 26.17 -6.60 6.80
N PRO A 220 26.04 -7.70 7.57
CA PRO A 220 24.75 -8.35 7.79
C PRO A 220 23.73 -7.43 8.45
N ILE A 221 24.13 -6.63 9.44
CA ILE A 221 23.25 -5.66 10.13
C ILE A 221 24.06 -4.50 10.75
N ASP A 222 23.48 -3.30 10.77
CA ASP A 222 23.86 -2.10 11.51
C ASP A 222 22.65 -1.65 12.34
N LEU A 223 22.84 -1.41 13.63
CA LEU A 223 21.83 -0.90 14.56
C LEU A 223 22.37 0.36 15.24
N ASP A 224 21.83 1.52 14.86
CA ASP A 224 22.28 2.81 15.38
C ASP A 224 21.17 3.48 16.22
N ILE A 225 21.51 3.92 17.43
CA ILE A 225 20.62 4.74 18.26
C ILE A 225 20.57 6.14 17.65
N LEU A 226 19.43 6.52 17.06
CA LEU A 226 19.23 7.85 16.49
C LEU A 226 18.83 8.86 17.57
N LEU A 227 17.90 8.46 18.45
CA LEU A 227 17.30 9.30 19.48
C LEU A 227 17.08 8.49 20.77
N TYR A 228 17.22 9.15 21.93
CA TYR A 228 17.04 8.53 23.24
C TYR A 228 16.44 9.55 24.22
N GLY A 229 15.22 9.28 24.67
CA GLY A 229 14.42 10.17 25.51
C GLY A 229 14.39 11.58 24.92
N LYS A 230 14.63 12.58 25.79
CA LYS A 230 14.82 13.99 25.41
C LYS A 230 16.30 14.41 25.52
N SER A 231 17.20 13.45 25.60
CA SER A 231 18.57 13.67 26.04
C SER A 231 19.48 14.02 24.87
N HIS A 232 20.38 14.98 25.11
CA HIS A 232 21.59 15.13 24.32
C HIS A 232 22.73 14.40 25.04
N ILE A 233 23.32 13.41 24.39
CA ILE A 233 24.40 12.57 24.94
C ILE A 233 25.62 12.79 24.06
N SER A 234 26.75 13.15 24.69
CA SER A 234 28.04 13.25 24.02
C SER A 234 29.08 12.61 24.92
N THR A 235 29.46 11.39 24.58
CA THR A 235 30.49 10.60 25.27
C THR A 235 31.44 10.02 24.23
N GLU A 236 32.61 9.53 24.64
CA GLU A 236 33.61 8.95 23.73
C GLU A 236 33.04 7.87 22.80
N ASN A 237 32.06 7.09 23.29
CA ASN A 237 31.52 5.92 22.59
C ASN A 237 30.06 6.09 22.11
N LEU A 238 29.40 7.20 22.42
CA LEU A 238 27.98 7.42 22.08
C LEU A 238 27.65 8.90 21.94
N THR A 239 27.04 9.24 20.79
CA THR A 239 26.49 10.56 20.49
C THR A 239 25.01 10.44 20.15
N VAL A 240 24.14 11.15 20.87
CA VAL A 240 22.69 11.22 20.64
C VAL A 240 22.23 12.69 20.68
N PRO A 241 21.49 13.20 19.67
CA PRO A 241 21.11 12.53 18.43
C PRO A 241 22.30 12.06 17.61
N HIS A 242 22.12 10.99 16.84
CA HIS A 242 23.22 10.44 16.03
C HIS A 242 23.77 11.52 15.07
N GLU A 243 25.08 11.75 15.14
CA GLU A 243 25.74 12.93 14.55
C GLU A 243 25.47 13.08 13.04
N ARG A 244 25.30 11.97 12.31
CA ARG A 244 25.16 11.92 10.84
C ARG A 244 23.72 11.85 10.31
N ILE A 245 22.70 12.02 11.15
CA ILE A 245 21.29 12.01 10.70
C ILE A 245 21.06 12.99 9.54
N HIS A 246 21.58 14.20 9.68
CA HIS A 246 21.40 15.32 8.74
C HIS A 246 22.11 15.17 7.37
N GLU A 247 23.00 14.17 7.21
CA GLU A 247 23.75 13.93 5.97
C GLU A 247 23.18 12.77 5.15
N ARG A 248 22.27 11.99 5.72
CA ARG A 248 21.95 10.64 5.23
C ARG A 248 20.46 10.51 4.92
N PRO A 249 20.06 10.62 3.63
CA PRO A 249 18.68 10.40 3.21
C PRO A 249 18.10 9.07 3.70
N PHE A 250 18.90 8.00 3.66
CA PHE A 250 18.51 6.65 4.09
C PHE A 250 18.34 6.47 5.60
N VAL A 251 18.75 7.45 6.41
CA VAL A 251 18.48 7.51 7.86
C VAL A 251 17.31 8.46 8.13
N LEU A 252 17.28 9.59 7.43
CA LEU A 252 16.32 10.65 7.67
C LEU A 252 14.91 10.31 7.16
N ALA A 253 14.78 9.66 6.01
CA ALA A 253 13.48 9.23 5.50
C ALA A 253 12.77 8.24 6.47
N PRO A 254 13.42 7.15 6.93
CA PRO A 254 12.83 6.29 7.95
C PRO A 254 12.56 6.99 9.29
N LEU A 255 13.44 7.93 9.70
CA LEU A 255 13.21 8.69 10.94
C LEU A 255 11.93 9.53 10.83
N VAL A 256 11.73 10.22 9.71
CA VAL A 256 10.58 11.08 9.50
C VAL A 256 9.28 10.26 9.33
N ASP A 257 9.34 9.05 8.79
CA ASP A 257 8.19 8.13 8.74
C ASP A 257 7.60 7.82 10.14
N LEU A 258 8.44 7.80 11.17
CA LEU A 258 8.05 7.51 12.56
C LEU A 258 7.39 8.69 13.26
N LEU A 259 7.42 9.88 12.66
CA LEU A 259 6.86 11.12 13.19
C LEU A 259 5.43 11.35 12.64
N GLY A 260 4.62 12.07 13.40
CA GLY A 260 3.34 12.63 12.94
C GLY A 260 3.45 14.14 12.73
N SER A 261 2.54 14.73 11.93
CA SER A 261 2.43 16.20 11.87
C SER A 261 1.49 16.78 12.93
N SER A 262 0.70 15.97 13.63
CA SER A 262 -0.09 16.40 14.78
C SER A 262 0.81 16.57 16.01
N THR A 263 1.08 17.83 16.38
CA THR A 263 2.09 18.21 17.39
C THR A 263 1.71 17.94 18.86
N ASP A 264 0.74 17.06 19.13
CA ASP A 264 0.26 16.83 20.51
C ASP A 264 1.19 15.92 21.34
N ASP A 265 2.20 15.29 20.71
CA ASP A 265 3.23 14.51 21.42
C ASP A 265 4.40 15.39 21.89
N ASN A 266 4.57 15.52 23.21
CA ASN A 266 5.65 16.27 23.85
C ASN A 266 7.04 15.67 23.53
N VAL A 267 7.13 14.38 23.23
CA VAL A 267 8.39 13.72 22.86
C VAL A 267 8.82 14.12 21.46
N GLU A 268 7.91 14.09 20.48
CA GLU A 268 8.20 14.51 19.10
C GLU A 268 8.62 15.99 19.04
N LYS A 269 7.92 16.86 19.78
CA LYS A 269 8.33 18.28 19.95
C LYS A 269 9.77 18.41 20.45
N SER A 270 10.15 17.58 21.43
CA SER A 270 11.50 17.56 21.98
C SER A 270 12.50 17.07 20.93
N TRP A 271 12.18 16.03 20.17
CA TRP A 271 13.03 15.52 19.09
C TRP A 271 13.23 16.54 17.97
N HIS A 272 12.19 17.25 17.55
CA HIS A 272 12.33 18.34 16.57
C HIS A 272 13.29 19.42 17.08
N SER A 273 13.27 19.75 18.37
CA SER A 273 14.21 20.72 18.96
C SER A 273 15.67 20.23 19.03
N LEU A 274 15.88 18.92 18.96
CA LEU A 274 17.22 18.31 18.93
C LEU A 274 17.81 18.26 17.51
N ALA A 275 17.01 18.53 16.47
CA ALA A 275 17.51 18.55 15.11
C ALA A 275 18.42 19.77 14.86
N LYS A 276 19.31 19.68 13.87
CA LYS A 276 20.18 20.81 13.49
C LYS A 276 19.43 21.97 12.86
N CYS A 277 18.29 21.71 12.23
CA CYS A 277 17.46 22.73 11.59
C CYS A 277 16.36 23.22 12.52
N THR A 278 16.01 24.50 12.43
CA THR A 278 14.96 25.14 13.25
C THR A 278 13.57 24.54 13.02
N GLY A 279 13.27 24.08 11.82
CA GLY A 279 12.06 23.33 11.45
C GLY A 279 12.16 21.82 11.71
N GLY A 280 13.13 21.38 12.51
CA GLY A 280 13.25 20.00 12.96
C GLY A 280 13.74 19.02 11.88
N PHE A 281 13.38 17.74 12.06
CA PHE A 281 13.72 16.68 11.10
C PHE A 281 12.99 16.80 9.76
N PHE A 282 11.79 17.41 9.71
CA PHE A 282 11.08 17.66 8.45
C PHE A 282 11.87 18.63 7.55
N GLU A 283 12.29 19.79 8.07
CA GLU A 283 13.10 20.73 7.29
C GLU A 283 14.47 20.13 6.90
N SER A 284 15.03 19.30 7.78
CA SER A 284 16.26 18.57 7.47
C SER A 284 16.06 17.60 6.30
N TRP A 285 14.88 16.97 6.21
CA TRP A 285 14.52 16.05 5.13
C TRP A 285 14.33 16.79 3.82
N ASP A 286 13.60 17.91 3.86
CA ASP A 286 13.36 18.77 2.69
C ASP A 286 14.68 19.29 2.10
N LYS A 287 15.65 19.65 2.94
CA LYS A 287 17.01 20.06 2.50
C LYS A 287 17.78 18.97 1.75
N LEU A 288 17.47 17.69 1.99
CA LEU A 288 18.04 16.56 1.25
C LEU A 288 17.19 16.15 0.05
N GLY A 289 16.17 16.94 -0.30
CA GLY A 289 15.26 16.71 -1.42
C GLY A 289 13.88 16.15 -1.02
N GLY A 290 13.67 15.78 0.24
CA GLY A 290 12.36 15.34 0.74
C GLY A 290 11.79 14.14 -0.02
N GLU A 291 10.46 14.06 -0.10
CA GLU A 291 9.78 12.99 -0.85
C GLU A 291 10.12 12.99 -2.36
N SER A 292 10.65 14.08 -2.91
CA SER A 292 10.96 14.15 -4.35
C SER A 292 12.09 13.22 -4.79
N ILE A 293 12.95 12.79 -3.87
CA ILE A 293 14.03 11.85 -4.17
C ILE A 293 13.62 10.38 -4.03
N ILE A 294 12.47 10.10 -3.42
CA ILE A 294 11.95 8.73 -3.28
C ILE A 294 11.47 8.22 -4.64
N GLY A 295 11.90 7.01 -5.01
CA GLY A 295 11.63 6.41 -6.32
C GLY A 295 12.70 6.70 -7.37
N THR A 296 13.74 7.47 -7.02
CA THR A 296 14.94 7.61 -7.85
C THR A 296 15.83 6.36 -7.74
N GLU A 297 16.88 6.28 -8.57
CA GLU A 297 17.87 5.18 -8.48
C GLU A 297 18.56 5.11 -7.10
N GLY A 298 18.71 6.25 -6.43
CA GLY A 298 19.39 6.37 -5.14
C GLY A 298 18.62 5.80 -3.95
N ILE A 299 17.30 5.95 -3.92
CA ILE A 299 16.45 5.52 -2.81
C ILE A 299 15.04 5.16 -3.29
N LYS A 300 14.60 3.93 -2.98
CA LYS A 300 13.29 3.40 -3.35
C LYS A 300 12.57 2.88 -2.12
N ARG A 301 11.26 3.12 -2.02
CA ARG A 301 10.41 2.51 -0.99
C ARG A 301 9.93 1.15 -1.49
N VAL A 302 10.10 0.08 -0.71
CA VAL A 302 9.94 -1.30 -1.20
C VAL A 302 9.14 -2.20 -0.25
N LEU A 303 8.42 -3.19 -0.82
CA LEU A 303 7.62 -4.20 -0.09
C LEU A 303 8.33 -5.53 -0.20
N PRO A 304 8.69 -6.19 0.91
CA PRO A 304 9.14 -7.57 0.85
C PRO A 304 7.96 -8.49 0.57
N VAL A 305 8.00 -9.21 -0.56
CA VAL A 305 6.97 -10.19 -0.96
C VAL A 305 7.63 -11.44 -1.51
N GLY A 306 7.45 -12.58 -0.83
CA GLY A 306 8.22 -13.78 -1.13
C GLY A 306 9.72 -13.50 -1.06
N ASN A 307 10.44 -13.80 -2.14
CA ASN A 307 11.88 -13.53 -2.27
C ASN A 307 12.20 -12.22 -2.99
N ARG A 308 11.24 -11.30 -3.11
CA ARG A 308 11.36 -10.06 -3.91
C ARG A 308 11.16 -8.81 -3.08
N LEU A 309 11.72 -7.72 -3.57
CA LEU A 309 11.43 -6.36 -3.13
C LEU A 309 10.63 -5.66 -4.22
N LEU A 310 9.36 -5.37 -3.96
CA LEU A 310 8.49 -4.68 -4.91
C LEU A 310 8.58 -3.18 -4.69
N ASP A 311 9.01 -2.45 -5.73
CA ASP A 311 8.83 -1.01 -5.82
C ASP A 311 7.41 -0.72 -6.35
N TRP A 312 6.50 -0.36 -5.46
CA TRP A 312 5.11 -0.04 -5.80
C TRP A 312 4.90 1.40 -6.28
N SER A 313 5.98 2.18 -6.39
CA SER A 313 5.95 3.56 -6.87
C SER A 313 6.21 3.68 -8.38
N GLU A 314 6.78 2.64 -8.99
CA GLU A 314 7.17 2.63 -10.40
C GLU A 314 5.97 2.58 -11.35
N ARG A 315 4.98 1.75 -11.00
CA ARG A 315 3.75 1.54 -11.78
C ARG A 315 2.64 0.99 -10.90
N THR A 316 1.41 1.07 -11.41
CA THR A 316 0.25 0.42 -10.81
C THR A 316 0.33 -1.10 -11.01
N LEU A 317 0.07 -1.86 -9.95
CA LEU A 317 -0.05 -3.32 -10.02
C LEU A 317 -1.51 -3.74 -10.23
N VAL A 318 -1.72 -4.79 -11.01
CA VAL A 318 -3.06 -5.35 -11.27
C VAL A 318 -3.25 -6.64 -10.49
N MET A 319 -4.24 -6.65 -9.60
CA MET A 319 -4.67 -7.81 -8.84
C MET A 319 -5.93 -8.42 -9.48
N GLY A 320 -5.80 -9.62 -10.04
CA GLY A 320 -6.87 -10.38 -10.67
C GLY A 320 -7.68 -11.17 -9.64
N VAL A 321 -9.00 -11.03 -9.66
CA VAL A 321 -9.91 -11.71 -8.72
C VAL A 321 -10.22 -13.13 -9.19
N LEU A 322 -9.96 -14.13 -8.33
CA LEU A 322 -10.39 -15.51 -8.47
C LEU A 322 -11.32 -15.88 -7.31
N ASN A 323 -12.63 -15.82 -7.54
CA ASN A 323 -13.60 -16.28 -6.54
C ASN A 323 -13.91 -17.75 -6.77
N LEU A 324 -13.82 -18.57 -5.73
CA LEU A 324 -14.27 -19.96 -5.77
C LEU A 324 -15.79 -19.97 -5.55
N THR A 325 -16.56 -20.37 -6.55
CA THR A 325 -18.02 -20.34 -6.50
C THR A 325 -18.58 -21.44 -5.58
N PRO A 326 -19.71 -21.18 -4.88
CA PRO A 326 -20.27 -22.12 -3.91
C PRO A 326 -21.05 -23.31 -4.51
N ASP A 327 -21.32 -23.32 -5.82
CA ASP A 327 -22.41 -24.11 -6.39
C ASP A 327 -22.07 -25.60 -6.69
N SER A 328 -20.84 -26.07 -6.52
CA SER A 328 -20.44 -27.44 -6.95
C SER A 328 -19.61 -28.26 -5.96
N PHE A 329 -19.17 -27.69 -4.82
CA PHE A 329 -18.36 -28.42 -3.83
C PHE A 329 -19.13 -29.52 -3.07
N SER A 330 -20.47 -29.45 -3.01
CA SER A 330 -21.32 -30.42 -2.28
C SER A 330 -21.72 -31.65 -3.10
N ASP A 331 -21.66 -31.60 -4.43
CA ASP A 331 -22.33 -32.57 -5.31
C ASP A 331 -21.33 -33.46 -6.10
N GLY A 332 -20.08 -33.57 -5.64
CA GLY A 332 -19.03 -34.37 -6.29
C GLY A 332 -18.27 -33.65 -7.42
N GLY A 333 -18.52 -32.35 -7.63
CA GLY A 333 -17.92 -31.51 -8.67
C GLY A 333 -16.53 -30.92 -8.35
N LYS A 334 -15.91 -31.29 -7.22
CA LYS A 334 -14.65 -30.69 -6.73
C LYS A 334 -13.53 -30.65 -7.79
N PHE A 335 -13.40 -31.69 -8.61
CA PHE A 335 -12.41 -31.73 -9.69
C PHE A 335 -12.70 -30.73 -10.81
N GLN A 336 -13.98 -30.54 -11.18
CA GLN A 336 -14.36 -29.58 -12.21
C GLN A 336 -14.13 -28.13 -11.75
N GLU A 337 -14.32 -27.86 -10.46
CA GLU A 337 -14.04 -26.56 -9.85
C GLU A 337 -12.54 -26.25 -9.81
N VAL A 338 -11.69 -27.24 -9.47
CA VAL A 338 -10.24 -27.08 -9.50
C VAL A 338 -9.74 -26.82 -10.92
N GLU A 339 -10.20 -27.60 -11.91
CA GLU A 339 -9.83 -27.38 -13.32
C GLU A 339 -10.29 -26.02 -13.84
N ALA A 340 -11.51 -25.59 -13.47
CA ALA A 340 -12.01 -24.25 -13.80
C ALA A 340 -11.17 -23.15 -13.13
N ALA A 341 -10.76 -23.34 -11.88
CA ALA A 341 -9.90 -22.39 -11.17
C ALA A 341 -8.49 -22.32 -11.78
N ILE A 342 -7.91 -23.45 -12.20
CA ILE A 342 -6.64 -23.47 -12.96
C ILE A 342 -6.81 -22.71 -14.27
N ALA A 343 -7.83 -23.02 -15.06
CA ALA A 343 -8.08 -22.38 -16.36
C ALA A 343 -8.27 -20.86 -16.21
N GLN A 344 -9.04 -20.43 -15.19
CA GLN A 344 -9.23 -19.03 -14.88
C GLN A 344 -7.92 -18.36 -14.42
N THR A 345 -7.13 -19.03 -13.58
CA THR A 345 -5.82 -18.53 -13.14
C THR A 345 -4.90 -18.29 -14.33
N LYS A 346 -4.79 -19.28 -15.23
CA LYS A 346 -4.01 -19.15 -16.48
C LYS A 346 -4.50 -17.99 -17.34
N LEU A 347 -5.81 -17.79 -17.44
CA LEU A 347 -6.38 -16.65 -18.15
C LEU A 347 -5.94 -15.33 -17.52
N LEU A 348 -6.15 -15.14 -16.21
CA LEU A 348 -5.77 -13.92 -15.49
C LEU A 348 -4.27 -13.60 -15.67
N ILE A 349 -3.42 -14.62 -15.61
CA ILE A 349 -1.97 -14.49 -15.83
C ILE A 349 -1.67 -14.05 -17.27
N SER A 350 -2.29 -14.71 -18.25
CA SER A 350 -2.10 -14.39 -19.68
C SER A 350 -2.59 -12.99 -20.04
N GLU A 351 -3.58 -12.48 -19.33
CA GLU A 351 -4.08 -11.12 -19.47
C GLU A 351 -3.19 -10.07 -18.77
N GLY A 352 -2.21 -10.51 -17.97
CA GLY A 352 -1.19 -9.66 -17.39
C GLY A 352 -1.37 -9.34 -15.91
N ALA A 353 -2.15 -10.12 -15.15
CA ALA A 353 -2.23 -9.94 -13.70
C ALA A 353 -0.85 -10.03 -13.05
N ASP A 354 -0.57 -9.15 -12.10
CA ASP A 354 0.63 -9.19 -11.27
C ASP A 354 0.42 -10.07 -10.04
N ILE A 355 -0.79 -9.98 -9.47
CA ILE A 355 -1.24 -10.70 -8.28
C ILE A 355 -2.53 -11.43 -8.61
N ILE A 356 -2.64 -12.70 -8.22
CA ILE A 356 -3.91 -13.44 -8.22
C ILE A 356 -4.45 -13.44 -6.79
N ASP A 357 -5.66 -12.97 -6.58
CA ASP A 357 -6.29 -12.90 -5.27
C ASP A 357 -7.47 -13.87 -5.19
N ILE A 358 -7.33 -14.85 -4.29
CA ILE A 358 -8.22 -16.01 -4.21
C ILE A 358 -9.12 -15.88 -3.01
N GLY A 359 -10.43 -15.82 -3.25
CA GLY A 359 -11.44 -15.83 -2.22
C GLY A 359 -12.29 -17.10 -2.29
N ALA A 360 -12.27 -17.90 -1.23
CA ALA A 360 -13.12 -19.09 -1.10
C ALA A 360 -14.50 -18.78 -0.49
N GLN A 361 -14.66 -17.56 0.03
CA GLN A 361 -15.86 -17.08 0.69
C GLN A 361 -16.32 -15.74 0.10
N SER A 362 -17.63 -15.57 -0.07
CA SER A 362 -18.20 -14.31 -0.55
C SER A 362 -18.27 -13.28 0.57
N THR A 363 -17.63 -12.12 0.35
CA THR A 363 -17.71 -10.94 1.22
C THR A 363 -18.81 -9.95 0.78
N ARG A 364 -19.71 -10.39 -0.11
CA ARG A 364 -20.86 -9.59 -0.56
C ARG A 364 -21.87 -9.35 0.58
N PRO A 365 -22.62 -8.23 0.55
CA PRO A 365 -23.68 -7.99 1.53
C PRO A 365 -24.63 -9.18 1.65
N PHE A 366 -24.92 -9.60 2.88
CA PHE A 366 -25.86 -10.68 3.23
C PHE A 366 -25.45 -12.09 2.76
N ALA A 367 -24.21 -12.30 2.33
CA ALA A 367 -23.72 -13.65 2.02
C ALA A 367 -23.66 -14.52 3.29
N ARG A 368 -23.96 -15.82 3.15
CA ARG A 368 -23.75 -16.79 4.23
C ARG A 368 -22.25 -16.85 4.55
N ARG A 369 -21.95 -16.73 5.84
CA ARG A 369 -20.60 -16.94 6.36
C ARG A 369 -20.29 -18.44 6.45
N LEU A 370 -19.16 -18.84 5.89
CA LEU A 370 -18.55 -20.15 6.04
C LEU A 370 -17.74 -20.19 7.34
N SER A 371 -17.67 -21.37 7.95
CA SER A 371 -16.64 -21.68 8.93
C SER A 371 -15.26 -21.70 8.26
N ALA A 372 -14.20 -21.62 9.05
CA ALA A 372 -12.85 -21.70 8.51
C ALA A 372 -12.55 -23.08 7.89
N ASP A 373 -13.08 -24.16 8.47
CA ASP A 373 -12.98 -25.51 7.90
C ASP A 373 -13.64 -25.59 6.51
N GLU A 374 -14.87 -25.07 6.37
CA GLU A 374 -15.56 -25.00 5.08
C GLU A 374 -14.79 -24.14 4.06
N GLU A 375 -14.14 -23.05 4.50
CA GLU A 375 -13.31 -22.20 3.65
C GLU A 375 -12.05 -22.94 3.20
N LEU A 376 -11.37 -23.65 4.10
CA LEU A 376 -10.21 -24.48 3.82
C LEU A 376 -10.51 -25.62 2.85
N GLU A 377 -11.64 -26.33 3.05
CA GLU A 377 -12.06 -27.42 2.16
C GLU A 377 -12.21 -26.98 0.69
N ARG A 378 -12.61 -25.72 0.48
CA ARG A 378 -12.71 -25.12 -0.86
C ARG A 378 -11.37 -24.61 -1.37
N LEU A 379 -10.60 -23.96 -0.49
CA LEU A 379 -9.38 -23.25 -0.85
C LEU A 379 -8.21 -24.19 -1.12
N VAL A 380 -7.98 -25.17 -0.25
CA VAL A 380 -6.77 -26.01 -0.23
C VAL A 380 -6.57 -26.77 -1.55
N PRO A 381 -7.56 -27.50 -2.10
CA PRO A 381 -7.38 -28.21 -3.37
C PRO A 381 -7.01 -27.30 -4.53
N VAL A 382 -7.55 -26.08 -4.55
CA VAL A 382 -7.25 -25.09 -5.58
C VAL A 382 -5.83 -24.54 -5.40
N LEU A 383 -5.43 -24.19 -4.17
CA LEU A 383 -4.07 -23.72 -3.88
C LEU A 383 -3.01 -24.75 -4.27
N ASP A 384 -3.20 -26.02 -3.89
CA ASP A 384 -2.27 -27.11 -4.23
C ASP A 384 -2.12 -27.25 -5.75
N ALA A 385 -3.22 -27.07 -6.48
CA ALA A 385 -3.22 -27.21 -7.93
C ALA A 385 -2.58 -26.01 -8.64
N ILE A 386 -2.98 -24.77 -8.32
CA ILE A 386 -2.49 -23.58 -9.01
C ILE A 386 -1.03 -23.28 -8.68
N THR A 387 -0.56 -23.58 -7.48
CA THR A 387 0.82 -23.26 -7.08
C THR A 387 1.84 -24.14 -7.82
N GLY A 388 1.40 -25.30 -8.32
CA GLY A 388 2.20 -26.20 -9.14
C GLY A 388 2.22 -25.88 -10.64
N ILE A 389 1.42 -24.92 -11.13
CA ILE A 389 1.40 -24.62 -12.58
C ILE A 389 2.59 -23.71 -12.97
N PRO A 390 3.25 -23.95 -14.11
CA PRO A 390 4.37 -23.13 -14.56
C PRO A 390 4.04 -21.66 -14.73
N GLU A 391 2.80 -21.33 -15.12
CA GLU A 391 2.37 -19.95 -15.35
C GLU A 391 2.41 -19.07 -14.09
N MET A 392 2.40 -19.66 -12.88
CA MET A 392 2.56 -18.92 -11.63
C MET A 392 3.99 -18.43 -11.39
N GLU A 393 4.98 -18.93 -12.12
CA GLU A 393 6.35 -18.41 -12.04
C GLU A 393 6.34 -16.91 -12.37
N GLY A 394 7.01 -16.10 -11.55
CA GLY A 394 6.99 -14.66 -11.74
C GLY A 394 5.76 -13.93 -11.17
N LYS A 395 4.70 -14.64 -10.78
CA LYS A 395 3.45 -14.03 -10.26
C LYS A 395 3.33 -14.12 -8.76
N LEU A 396 2.47 -13.27 -8.19
CA LEU A 396 2.18 -13.23 -6.77
C LEU A 396 0.81 -13.83 -6.50
N LEU A 397 0.66 -14.39 -5.31
CA LEU A 397 -0.58 -15.03 -4.87
C LEU A 397 -1.03 -14.39 -3.56
N SER A 398 -2.30 -14.01 -3.51
CA SER A 398 -2.97 -13.41 -2.36
C SER A 398 -4.16 -14.27 -1.96
N VAL A 399 -4.43 -14.38 -0.67
CA VAL A 399 -5.63 -15.03 -0.13
C VAL A 399 -6.55 -13.97 0.49
N ASP A 400 -7.80 -13.91 0.02
CA ASP A 400 -8.88 -13.07 0.55
C ASP A 400 -9.57 -13.83 1.69
N THR A 401 -9.06 -13.63 2.91
CA THR A 401 -9.58 -14.28 4.12
C THR A 401 -9.42 -13.41 5.35
N PHE A 402 -10.33 -13.60 6.30
CA PHE A 402 -10.30 -12.96 7.62
C PHE A 402 -10.09 -13.99 8.74
N TYR A 403 -9.79 -15.26 8.42
CA TYR A 403 -9.51 -16.31 9.40
C TYR A 403 -8.01 -16.56 9.53
N ALA A 404 -7.52 -16.57 10.78
CA ALA A 404 -6.10 -16.77 11.05
C ALA A 404 -5.59 -18.14 10.57
N GLU A 405 -6.39 -19.20 10.76
CA GLU A 405 -6.01 -20.54 10.33
C GLU A 405 -6.01 -20.72 8.81
N VAL A 406 -6.95 -20.10 8.11
CA VAL A 406 -6.97 -20.08 6.63
C VAL A 406 -5.73 -19.36 6.10
N ALA A 407 -5.41 -18.19 6.67
CA ALA A 407 -4.20 -17.44 6.31
C ALA A 407 -2.92 -18.26 6.51
N ALA A 408 -2.78 -18.93 7.67
CA ALA A 408 -1.64 -19.79 7.95
C ALA A 408 -1.51 -20.94 6.95
N GLU A 409 -2.60 -21.63 6.68
CA GLU A 409 -2.61 -22.80 5.79
C GLU A 409 -2.37 -22.43 4.32
N ALA A 410 -2.86 -21.26 3.91
CA ALA A 410 -2.62 -20.68 2.59
C ALA A 410 -1.15 -20.30 2.40
N VAL A 411 -0.53 -19.61 3.37
CA VAL A 411 0.89 -19.20 3.26
C VAL A 411 1.82 -20.41 3.24
N LYS A 412 1.53 -21.48 4.01
CA LYS A 412 2.28 -22.75 3.92
C LYS A 412 2.30 -23.35 2.51
N ARG A 413 1.30 -23.04 1.67
CA ARG A 413 1.18 -23.48 0.27
C ARG A 413 1.78 -22.50 -0.74
N GLY A 414 2.47 -21.45 -0.30
CA GLY A 414 3.09 -20.49 -1.20
C GLY A 414 2.22 -19.28 -1.54
N VAL A 415 1.16 -19.01 -0.76
CA VAL A 415 0.53 -17.69 -0.79
C VAL A 415 1.51 -16.65 -0.23
N HIS A 416 1.57 -15.50 -0.90
CA HIS A 416 2.53 -14.44 -0.63
C HIS A 416 1.94 -13.27 0.15
N ILE A 417 0.62 -13.05 0.11
CA ILE A 417 -0.07 -11.89 0.68
C ILE A 417 -1.35 -12.37 1.37
N VAL A 418 -1.64 -11.85 2.56
CA VAL A 418 -2.93 -12.03 3.22
C VAL A 418 -3.77 -10.77 3.04
N ASN A 419 -4.93 -10.91 2.43
CA ASN A 419 -5.88 -9.83 2.16
C ASN A 419 -7.09 -9.95 3.09
N ASP A 420 -7.13 -9.15 4.16
CA ASP A 420 -8.20 -9.20 5.16
C ASP A 420 -9.14 -7.99 5.03
N VAL A 421 -10.34 -8.26 4.50
CA VAL A 421 -11.43 -7.28 4.37
C VAL A 421 -11.92 -6.73 5.72
N SER A 422 -11.67 -7.44 6.83
CA SER A 422 -12.03 -6.98 8.17
C SER A 422 -10.96 -6.11 8.82
N GLY A 423 -9.70 -6.23 8.38
CA GLY A 423 -8.56 -5.60 9.02
C GLY A 423 -8.40 -6.03 10.48
N GLY A 424 -8.48 -7.35 10.74
CA GLY A 424 -8.32 -7.98 12.05
C GLY A 424 -9.52 -7.86 12.98
N GLN A 425 -10.68 -7.39 12.48
CA GLN A 425 -11.87 -7.19 13.32
C GLN A 425 -12.72 -8.46 13.47
N ILE A 426 -12.63 -9.40 12.53
CA ILE A 426 -13.42 -10.63 12.56
C ILE A 426 -12.70 -11.76 13.32
N ASP A 427 -11.44 -12.05 13.00
CA ASP A 427 -10.56 -12.93 13.80
C ASP A 427 -9.31 -12.16 14.22
N PRO A 428 -9.25 -11.60 15.43
CA PRO A 428 -8.11 -10.80 15.88
C PRO A 428 -6.77 -11.56 15.88
N ARG A 429 -6.78 -12.90 15.94
CA ARG A 429 -5.56 -13.71 15.90
C ARG A 429 -4.83 -13.61 14.56
N ILE A 430 -5.51 -13.16 13.49
CA ILE A 430 -4.90 -13.04 12.17
C ILE A 430 -3.69 -12.10 12.17
N LEU A 431 -3.70 -11.07 13.02
CA LEU A 431 -2.59 -10.11 13.10
C LEU A 431 -1.31 -10.77 13.67
N GLU A 432 -1.45 -11.56 14.74
CA GLU A 432 -0.33 -12.31 15.33
C GLU A 432 0.18 -13.38 14.36
N VAL A 433 -0.75 -14.12 13.74
CA VAL A 433 -0.40 -15.16 12.75
C VAL A 433 0.33 -14.56 11.56
N VAL A 434 -0.15 -13.45 10.98
CA VAL A 434 0.51 -12.82 9.83
C VAL A 434 1.87 -12.22 10.22
N ALA A 435 2.01 -11.72 11.45
CA ALA A 435 3.30 -11.27 11.97
C ALA A 435 4.33 -12.43 12.04
N GLU A 436 3.90 -13.61 12.49
CA GLU A 436 4.74 -14.81 12.53
C GLU A 436 5.08 -15.35 11.13
N LEU A 437 4.13 -15.31 10.21
CA LEU A 437 4.32 -15.73 8.82
C LEU A 437 5.27 -14.80 8.04
N GLY A 438 5.40 -13.54 8.45
CA GLY A 438 6.32 -12.59 7.83
C GLY A 438 5.93 -12.18 6.40
N VAL A 439 4.63 -12.23 6.08
CA VAL A 439 4.08 -11.87 4.76
C VAL A 439 3.37 -10.51 4.79
N PRO A 440 3.24 -9.82 3.66
CA PRO A 440 2.38 -8.64 3.54
C PRO A 440 0.93 -8.87 3.97
N TYR A 441 0.36 -7.82 4.56
CA TYR A 441 -1.00 -7.79 5.06
C TYR A 441 -1.77 -6.62 4.45
N VAL A 442 -2.84 -6.91 3.70
CA VAL A 442 -3.80 -5.90 3.28
C VAL A 442 -4.82 -5.72 4.40
N THR A 443 -4.85 -4.52 4.98
CA THR A 443 -5.86 -4.14 5.96
C THR A 443 -6.91 -3.25 5.30
N MET A 444 -8.14 -3.75 5.22
CA MET A 444 -9.24 -2.98 4.64
C MET A 444 -10.07 -2.24 5.70
N HIS A 445 -10.65 -1.11 5.31
CA HIS A 445 -11.69 -0.46 6.08
C HIS A 445 -13.07 -1.11 5.83
N MET A 446 -13.67 -1.62 6.89
CA MET A 446 -15.10 -1.99 6.96
C MET A 446 -15.65 -1.73 8.38
N ARG A 447 -16.87 -1.22 8.49
CA ARG A 447 -17.63 -1.16 9.75
C ARG A 447 -18.64 -2.31 9.82
N GLY A 448 -18.69 -3.00 10.95
CA GLY A 448 -19.48 -4.21 11.11
C GLY A 448 -18.86 -5.39 10.36
N ASP A 449 -19.70 -6.22 9.79
CA ASP A 449 -19.35 -7.44 9.05
C ASP A 449 -20.20 -7.55 7.75
N PRO A 450 -19.99 -8.54 6.86
CA PRO A 450 -20.75 -8.64 5.62
C PRO A 450 -22.29 -8.66 5.76
N SER A 451 -22.83 -9.07 6.92
CA SER A 451 -24.27 -9.05 7.21
C SER A 451 -24.78 -7.70 7.72
N THR A 452 -23.93 -6.90 8.38
CA THR A 452 -24.32 -5.63 9.04
C THR A 452 -23.73 -4.38 8.39
N MET A 453 -22.76 -4.51 7.49
CA MET A 453 -22.03 -3.37 6.91
C MET A 453 -22.91 -2.38 6.15
N GLN A 454 -24.06 -2.81 5.64
CA GLN A 454 -25.03 -1.94 4.94
C GLN A 454 -26.16 -1.43 5.83
N SER A 455 -26.07 -1.60 7.16
CA SER A 455 -27.02 -1.01 8.11
C SER A 455 -26.93 0.52 8.10
N GLU A 456 -28.03 1.19 8.41
CA GLU A 456 -28.08 2.66 8.49
C GLU A 456 -26.95 3.21 9.37
N GLN A 457 -26.75 2.60 10.55
CA GLN A 457 -25.71 3.00 11.49
C GLN A 457 -24.29 2.92 10.90
N ASN A 458 -23.97 1.86 10.14
CA ASN A 458 -22.65 1.67 9.55
C ASN A 458 -22.42 2.54 8.30
N LEU A 459 -23.49 3.09 7.72
CA LEU A 459 -23.44 4.02 6.58
C LEU A 459 -23.34 5.49 7.00
N LEU A 460 -23.41 5.82 8.29
CA LEU A 460 -23.33 7.19 8.78
C LEU A 460 -21.88 7.68 8.86
N TYR A 461 -21.54 8.65 8.00
CA TYR A 461 -20.28 9.38 8.03
C TYR A 461 -20.59 10.89 8.08
N GLY A 462 -19.86 11.62 8.92
CA GLY A 462 -19.78 13.07 8.83
C GLY A 462 -18.82 13.49 7.73
N ASP A 463 -17.60 12.95 7.74
CA ASP A 463 -16.58 13.12 6.69
C ASP A 463 -15.96 11.76 6.40
N VAL A 464 -16.39 11.14 5.29
CA VAL A 464 -16.01 9.76 4.97
C VAL A 464 -14.49 9.61 4.82
N CYS A 465 -13.79 10.57 4.22
CA CYS A 465 -12.34 10.47 4.02
C CYS A 465 -11.60 10.56 5.36
N LYS A 466 -11.96 11.51 6.23
CA LYS A 466 -11.33 11.65 7.55
C LYS A 466 -11.60 10.45 8.46
N GLU A 467 -12.82 9.96 8.48
CA GLU A 467 -13.19 8.82 9.31
C GLU A 467 -12.56 7.52 8.80
N VAL A 468 -12.57 7.29 7.48
CA VAL A 468 -11.86 6.14 6.87
C VAL A 468 -10.37 6.20 7.19
N ALA A 469 -9.73 7.37 7.07
CA ALA A 469 -8.32 7.57 7.42
C ALA A 469 -8.03 7.23 8.90
N SER A 470 -8.82 7.79 9.82
CA SER A 470 -8.66 7.55 11.25
C SER A 470 -8.84 6.07 11.62
N GLU A 471 -9.86 5.43 11.06
CA GLU A 471 -10.15 4.02 11.33
C GLU A 471 -9.16 3.06 10.65
N LEU A 472 -8.68 3.36 9.45
CA LEU A 472 -7.57 2.61 8.83
C LEU A 472 -6.31 2.70 9.68
N TYR A 473 -5.94 3.90 10.11
CA TYR A 473 -4.76 4.09 10.93
C TYR A 473 -4.85 3.32 12.26
N LYS A 474 -6.02 3.26 12.90
CA LYS A 474 -6.23 2.40 14.08
C LYS A 474 -5.91 0.93 13.79
N ARG A 475 -6.30 0.41 12.63
CA ARG A 475 -6.00 -0.98 12.21
C ARG A 475 -4.50 -1.16 11.96
N VAL A 476 -3.84 -0.22 11.30
CA VAL A 476 -2.37 -0.22 11.15
C VAL A 476 -1.67 -0.29 12.50
N ARG A 477 -2.12 0.51 13.47
CA ARG A 477 -1.57 0.51 14.83
C ARG A 477 -1.76 -0.83 15.55
N GLN A 478 -2.91 -1.48 15.37
CA GLN A 478 -3.14 -2.82 15.92
C GLN A 478 -2.22 -3.86 15.26
N ALA A 479 -2.02 -3.79 13.95
CA ALA A 479 -1.11 -4.67 13.21
C ALA A 479 0.36 -4.49 13.66
N GLU A 480 0.85 -3.24 13.78
CA GLU A 480 2.20 -2.96 14.28
C GLU A 480 2.43 -3.47 15.71
N LEU A 481 1.46 -3.24 16.61
CA LEU A 481 1.54 -3.73 17.99
C LEU A 481 1.48 -5.26 18.09
N SER A 482 0.87 -5.93 17.10
CA SER A 482 0.86 -7.39 16.97
C SER A 482 2.15 -7.92 16.33
N GLY A 483 3.03 -7.04 15.84
CA GLY A 483 4.34 -7.38 15.29
C GLY A 483 4.43 -7.35 13.77
N ILE A 484 3.39 -6.92 13.04
CA ILE A 484 3.46 -6.72 11.59
C ILE A 484 4.15 -5.36 11.32
N PRO A 485 5.38 -5.33 10.78
CA PRO A 485 6.03 -4.05 10.51
C PRO A 485 5.27 -3.26 9.44
N LEU A 486 5.34 -1.94 9.54
CA LEU A 486 4.67 -1.04 8.60
C LEU A 486 5.04 -1.30 7.14
N TRP A 487 6.28 -1.70 6.87
CA TRP A 487 6.75 -2.08 5.53
C TRP A 487 6.14 -3.38 4.97
N ARG A 488 5.27 -4.06 5.70
CA ARG A 488 4.45 -5.19 5.22
C ARG A 488 2.97 -4.81 5.08
N ILE A 489 2.57 -3.57 5.35
CA ILE A 489 1.16 -3.15 5.32
C ILE A 489 0.76 -2.62 3.94
N VAL A 490 -0.44 -3.00 3.50
CA VAL A 490 -1.16 -2.39 2.37
C VAL A 490 -2.51 -1.88 2.88
N LEU A 491 -2.90 -0.66 2.53
CA LEU A 491 -4.19 -0.08 2.92
C LEU A 491 -5.24 -0.34 1.84
N ASP A 492 -6.47 -0.69 2.22
CA ASP A 492 -7.62 -0.66 1.33
C ASP A 492 -8.76 0.18 1.96
N PRO A 493 -9.19 1.29 1.35
CA PRO A 493 -10.27 2.12 1.91
C PRO A 493 -11.66 1.47 1.83
N GLY A 494 -11.78 0.28 1.22
CA GLY A 494 -12.96 -0.59 1.28
C GLY A 494 -14.11 -0.08 0.43
N ILE A 495 -13.94 -0.04 -0.89
CA ILE A 495 -15.00 0.38 -1.82
C ILE A 495 -16.16 -0.63 -1.80
N GLY A 496 -17.36 -0.11 -1.55
CA GLY A 496 -18.59 -0.88 -1.38
C GLY A 496 -18.76 -1.53 -0.01
N PHE A 497 -17.85 -1.30 0.93
CA PHE A 497 -17.92 -1.80 2.30
C PHE A 497 -18.25 -0.67 3.27
N SER A 498 -19.42 -0.76 3.89
CA SER A 498 -19.98 0.26 4.78
C SER A 498 -20.03 1.64 4.15
N LYS A 499 -20.34 1.72 2.85
CA LYS A 499 -20.38 2.97 2.08
C LYS A 499 -21.52 2.94 1.08
N ASN A 500 -22.29 4.02 1.03
CA ASN A 500 -23.27 4.26 -0.02
C ASN A 500 -22.58 4.75 -1.31
N SER A 501 -23.35 4.92 -2.39
CA SER A 501 -22.84 5.30 -3.70
C SER A 501 -22.09 6.64 -3.70
N LYS A 502 -22.55 7.63 -2.93
CA LYS A 502 -21.87 8.92 -2.77
C LYS A 502 -20.53 8.76 -2.05
N HIS A 503 -20.51 8.06 -0.91
CA HIS A 503 -19.30 7.80 -0.12
C HIS A 503 -18.24 7.05 -0.93
N ASN A 504 -18.64 6.10 -1.78
CA ASN A 504 -17.70 5.39 -2.64
C ASN A 504 -16.99 6.34 -3.62
N LEU A 505 -17.72 7.29 -4.23
CA LEU A 505 -17.13 8.28 -5.12
C LEU A 505 -16.22 9.26 -4.37
N GLU A 506 -16.64 9.72 -3.20
CA GLU A 506 -15.85 10.62 -2.35
C GLU A 506 -14.52 9.97 -1.93
N VAL A 507 -14.54 8.69 -1.55
CA VAL A 507 -13.32 7.95 -1.19
C VAL A 507 -12.39 7.76 -2.39
N ILE A 508 -12.92 7.42 -3.57
CA ILE A 508 -12.10 7.22 -4.79
C ILE A 508 -11.41 8.53 -5.21
N MET A 509 -12.13 9.65 -5.14
CA MET A 509 -11.57 10.98 -5.45
C MET A 509 -10.72 11.53 -4.30
N GLY A 510 -10.92 11.03 -3.08
CA GLY A 510 -10.32 11.54 -1.85
C GLY A 510 -9.14 10.72 -1.33
N LEU A 511 -8.52 9.84 -2.12
CA LEU A 511 -7.38 9.04 -1.67
C LEU A 511 -6.20 9.90 -1.17
N GLU A 512 -5.92 11.03 -1.83
CA GLU A 512 -4.92 12.01 -1.38
C GLU A 512 -5.29 12.63 -0.02
N SER A 513 -6.58 12.92 0.18
CA SER A 513 -7.08 13.41 1.47
C SER A 513 -6.94 12.35 2.55
N ILE A 514 -7.24 11.07 2.26
CA ILE A 514 -7.03 9.96 3.19
C ILE A 514 -5.56 9.85 3.59
N ARG A 515 -4.62 9.91 2.62
CA ARG A 515 -3.18 9.92 2.92
C ARG A 515 -2.79 11.10 3.81
N THR A 516 -3.26 12.30 3.46
CA THR A 516 -2.97 13.52 4.23
C THR A 516 -3.45 13.40 5.68
N GLU A 517 -4.66 12.88 5.90
CA GLU A 517 -5.20 12.66 7.25
C GLU A 517 -4.42 11.59 8.01
N ILE A 518 -4.04 10.47 7.37
CA ILE A 518 -3.16 9.46 7.98
C ILE A 518 -1.80 10.07 8.37
N GLY A 519 -1.22 10.89 7.48
CA GLY A 519 0.08 11.54 7.67
C GLY A 519 0.15 12.46 8.88
N LYS A 520 -1.00 12.96 9.37
CA LYS A 520 -1.07 13.66 10.65
C LYS A 520 -0.67 12.80 11.83
N MET A 521 -0.99 11.51 11.79
CA MET A 521 -0.75 10.57 12.90
C MET A 521 0.50 9.71 12.71
N SER A 522 0.84 9.40 11.45
CA SER A 522 2.09 8.73 11.05
C SER A 522 2.37 9.00 9.58
N LEU A 523 3.49 9.66 9.30
CA LEU A 523 3.88 9.92 7.92
C LEU A 523 4.17 8.62 7.16
N GLY A 524 4.86 7.67 7.78
CA GLY A 524 5.12 6.36 7.16
C GLY A 524 3.83 5.65 6.76
N ALA A 525 2.81 5.63 7.61
CA ALA A 525 1.54 4.99 7.30
C ALA A 525 0.80 5.67 6.14
N SER A 526 1.08 6.96 5.89
CA SER A 526 0.55 7.66 4.72
C SER A 526 1.25 7.29 3.41
N HIS A 527 2.41 6.63 3.48
CA HIS A 527 3.27 6.28 2.34
C HIS A 527 3.17 4.82 1.90
N VAL A 528 2.55 3.95 2.70
CA VAL A 528 2.31 2.54 2.34
C VAL A 528 1.40 2.44 1.10
N PRO A 529 1.47 1.34 0.34
CA PRO A 529 0.66 1.19 -0.86
C PRO A 529 -0.86 1.18 -0.53
N ILE A 530 -1.64 1.76 -1.44
CA ILE A 530 -3.11 1.69 -1.40
C ILE A 530 -3.60 0.71 -2.47
N LEU A 531 -4.40 -0.27 -2.05
CA LEU A 531 -5.18 -1.15 -2.91
C LEU A 531 -6.59 -0.59 -3.07
N LEU A 532 -7.10 -0.62 -4.30
CA LEU A 532 -8.46 -0.18 -4.62
C LEU A 532 -9.23 -1.28 -5.37
N GLY A 533 -10.34 -1.75 -4.80
CA GLY A 533 -11.21 -2.76 -5.42
C GLY A 533 -12.59 -2.26 -5.84
N PRO A 534 -12.72 -1.43 -6.91
CA PRO A 534 -14.02 -0.91 -7.33
C PRO A 534 -14.80 -1.89 -8.24
N SER A 535 -14.16 -2.98 -8.66
CA SER A 535 -14.63 -3.82 -9.77
C SER A 535 -16.02 -4.41 -9.56
N ARG A 536 -16.90 -4.12 -10.54
CA ARG A 536 -18.28 -4.63 -10.64
C ARG A 536 -19.20 -4.31 -9.46
N LYS A 537 -18.79 -3.39 -8.57
CA LYS A 537 -19.54 -3.00 -7.36
C LYS A 537 -20.90 -2.38 -7.71
N ARG A 538 -21.86 -2.53 -6.79
CA ARG A 538 -23.26 -2.15 -6.97
C ARG A 538 -23.44 -0.67 -7.36
N PHE A 539 -22.70 0.25 -6.75
CA PHE A 539 -22.83 1.69 -7.03
C PHE A 539 -22.58 2.04 -8.52
N LEU A 540 -21.71 1.29 -9.21
CA LEU A 540 -21.49 1.46 -10.65
C LEU A 540 -22.72 1.04 -11.46
N GLY A 541 -23.39 -0.02 -11.01
CA GLY A 541 -24.65 -0.47 -11.60
C GLY A 541 -25.77 0.56 -11.44
N GLU A 542 -25.83 1.23 -10.29
CA GLU A 542 -26.80 2.29 -10.02
C GLU A 542 -26.56 3.52 -10.90
N ILE A 543 -25.30 3.95 -11.06
CA ILE A 543 -24.94 5.11 -11.89
C ILE A 543 -25.19 4.83 -13.38
N CYS A 544 -24.82 3.64 -13.86
CA CYS A 544 -24.84 3.30 -15.29
C CYS A 544 -26.10 2.53 -15.73
N ASN A 545 -27.06 2.29 -14.82
CA ASN A 545 -28.24 1.45 -15.05
C ASN A 545 -27.88 0.03 -15.53
N ARG A 546 -26.92 -0.62 -14.84
CA ARG A 546 -26.44 -1.98 -15.14
C ARG A 546 -26.74 -2.94 -14.00
N VAL A 547 -27.74 -3.80 -14.20
CA VAL A 547 -28.13 -4.82 -13.20
C VAL A 547 -27.08 -5.93 -13.12
N ASN A 548 -26.60 -6.41 -14.27
CA ASN A 548 -25.60 -7.47 -14.32
C ASN A 548 -24.20 -6.93 -13.93
N PRO A 549 -23.52 -7.52 -12.93
CA PRO A 549 -22.15 -7.15 -12.57
C PRO A 549 -21.16 -7.20 -13.74
N THR A 550 -21.29 -8.13 -14.68
CA THR A 550 -20.35 -8.27 -15.81
C THR A 550 -20.43 -7.11 -16.81
N GLU A 551 -21.57 -6.42 -16.88
CA GLU A 551 -21.76 -5.23 -17.74
C GLU A 551 -21.11 -3.97 -17.16
N ARG A 552 -20.52 -4.05 -15.96
CA ARG A 552 -19.93 -2.90 -15.26
C ARG A 552 -18.43 -2.75 -15.49
N ASP A 553 -17.82 -3.55 -16.36
CA ASP A 553 -16.37 -3.52 -16.58
C ASP A 553 -15.91 -2.17 -17.14
N ALA A 554 -16.66 -1.57 -18.09
CA ALA A 554 -16.34 -0.23 -18.61
C ALA A 554 -16.40 0.84 -17.50
N ALA A 555 -17.45 0.83 -16.67
CA ALA A 555 -17.58 1.73 -15.53
C ALA A 555 -16.48 1.51 -14.49
N THR A 556 -16.05 0.25 -14.29
CA THR A 556 -14.92 -0.11 -13.42
C THR A 556 -13.64 0.56 -13.88
N MET A 557 -13.34 0.55 -15.19
CA MET A 557 -12.12 1.17 -15.71
C MET A 557 -12.09 2.68 -15.52
N VAL A 558 -13.25 3.35 -15.65
CA VAL A 558 -13.36 4.80 -15.39
C VAL A 558 -12.98 5.12 -13.94
N VAL A 559 -13.53 4.40 -12.97
CA VAL A 559 -13.24 4.67 -11.56
C VAL A 559 -11.87 4.16 -11.11
N ALA A 560 -11.35 3.09 -11.73
CA ALA A 560 -9.98 2.64 -11.51
C ALA A 560 -8.97 3.67 -12.02
N THR A 561 -9.20 4.26 -13.21
CA THR A 561 -8.40 5.38 -13.74
C THR A 561 -8.37 6.54 -12.74
N ALA A 562 -9.53 6.95 -12.23
CA ALA A 562 -9.61 8.01 -11.22
C ALA A 562 -8.83 7.63 -9.95
N GLY A 563 -8.99 6.41 -9.45
CA GLY A 563 -8.25 5.94 -8.27
C GLY A 563 -6.74 5.96 -8.45
N ILE A 564 -6.23 5.48 -9.58
CA ILE A 564 -4.79 5.48 -9.90
C ILE A 564 -4.24 6.90 -9.95
N LEU A 565 -4.93 7.81 -10.66
CA LEU A 565 -4.52 9.21 -10.76
C LEU A 565 -4.57 9.96 -9.41
N ASN A 566 -5.29 9.43 -8.41
CA ASN A 566 -5.35 9.95 -7.05
C ASN A 566 -4.47 9.15 -6.05
N GLY A 567 -3.64 8.22 -6.52
CA GLY A 567 -2.60 7.58 -5.70
C GLY A 567 -2.88 6.14 -5.23
N ALA A 568 -3.80 5.42 -5.87
CA ALA A 568 -3.87 3.96 -5.73
C ALA A 568 -2.64 3.30 -6.40
N ASN A 569 -2.04 2.32 -5.72
CA ASN A 569 -0.87 1.58 -6.20
C ASN A 569 -1.24 0.20 -6.75
N ILE A 570 -2.37 -0.35 -6.29
CA ILE A 570 -2.87 -1.66 -6.70
C ILE A 570 -4.35 -1.53 -7.05
N VAL A 571 -4.76 -2.07 -8.20
CA VAL A 571 -6.17 -2.16 -8.57
C VAL A 571 -6.64 -3.62 -8.61
N ARG A 572 -7.71 -3.92 -7.88
CA ARG A 572 -8.29 -5.27 -7.81
C ARG A 572 -9.49 -5.38 -8.76
N VAL A 573 -9.37 -6.23 -9.78
CA VAL A 573 -10.31 -6.30 -10.91
C VAL A 573 -10.66 -7.73 -11.35
N HIS A 574 -11.89 -7.90 -11.86
CA HIS A 574 -12.32 -9.17 -12.46
C HIS A 574 -11.89 -9.30 -13.93
N ASN A 575 -11.88 -8.20 -14.67
CA ASN A 575 -11.45 -8.16 -16.08
C ASN A 575 -10.01 -7.62 -16.12
N VAL A 576 -9.04 -8.54 -16.12
CA VAL A 576 -7.62 -8.20 -15.97
C VAL A 576 -7.11 -7.51 -17.22
N LYS A 577 -7.47 -7.97 -18.41
CA LYS A 577 -7.06 -7.33 -19.65
C LYS A 577 -7.36 -5.83 -19.66
N TYR A 578 -8.59 -5.45 -19.32
CA TYR A 578 -8.97 -4.04 -19.24
C TYR A 578 -8.30 -3.32 -18.06
N GLY A 579 -8.10 -4.01 -16.93
CA GLY A 579 -7.37 -3.46 -15.79
C GLY A 579 -5.92 -3.11 -16.12
N VAL A 580 -5.22 -3.97 -16.88
CA VAL A 580 -3.85 -3.75 -17.34
C VAL A 580 -3.76 -2.57 -18.29
N ASP A 581 -4.67 -2.47 -19.26
CA ASP A 581 -4.73 -1.32 -20.16
C ASP A 581 -4.99 -0.02 -19.38
N THR A 582 -5.90 -0.07 -18.41
CA THR A 582 -6.22 1.06 -17.53
C THR A 582 -5.01 1.48 -16.69
N ALA A 583 -4.30 0.53 -16.09
CA ALA A 583 -3.09 0.79 -15.31
C ALA A 583 -2.02 1.47 -16.17
N LYS A 584 -1.70 0.89 -17.34
CA LYS A 584 -0.67 1.42 -18.26
C LYS A 584 -0.99 2.83 -18.75
N VAL A 585 -2.24 3.08 -19.16
CA VAL A 585 -2.66 4.40 -19.63
C VAL A 585 -2.66 5.41 -18.47
N SER A 586 -3.15 5.03 -17.30
CA SER A 586 -3.16 5.92 -16.12
C SER A 586 -1.75 6.27 -15.65
N ASP A 587 -0.84 5.29 -15.63
CA ASP A 587 0.56 5.51 -15.28
C ASP A 587 1.26 6.44 -16.28
N ALA A 588 0.99 6.29 -17.58
CA ALA A 588 1.49 7.19 -18.62
C ALA A 588 0.96 8.62 -18.44
N LEU A 589 -0.32 8.78 -18.07
CA LEU A 589 -0.91 10.09 -17.75
C LEU A 589 -0.28 10.73 -16.51
N SER A 590 -0.02 9.94 -15.46
CA SER A 590 0.64 10.41 -14.23
C SER A 590 2.08 10.88 -14.49
N LYS A 591 2.84 10.18 -15.35
CA LYS A 591 4.20 10.58 -15.72
C LYS A 591 4.23 11.90 -16.50
N GLY A 592 3.20 12.23 -17.28
CA GLY A 592 3.08 13.50 -17.97
C GLY A 592 2.67 14.69 -17.10
N ARG A 593 2.30 14.46 -15.82
CA ARG A 593 1.97 15.51 -14.84
C ARG A 593 3.16 15.93 -13.97
N ARG A 594 4.19 15.09 -13.88
CA ARG A 594 5.46 15.38 -13.20
C ARG A 594 6.39 16.07 -14.18
#